data_AF-A0A2D5E9A2-F1
#
_entry.id   AF-A0A2D5E9A2-F1
#
_cell.length_a   1.000
_cell.length_b   1.000
_cell.length_c   1.000
_cell.angle_alpha   90.00
_cell.angle_beta   90.00
_cell.angle_gamma   90.00
#
_symmetry.space_group_name_H-M   'P 1'
#
loop_
_entity.id
_entity.type
_entity.pdbx_description
1 polymer ?
#
loop_
_entity_poly.entity_id
_entity_poly.type
_entity_poly.pdbx_seq_one_letter_code
_entity_poly.pdbx_strand_id
1 'polypeptide(L)'
;MRCFSVALVTALLTSGVANADLVNPSVPTWRGDAGSLYYQWDSFSEAFAAPNFPTAPPFEFGSQVFNFVGGAQIVDGGIYSPGGLNVHVYGEGTPTSEVVLNVTYTSFDPSPTSVEAFVGGFGPGAEGEYFDYASSERTSSVFIGEGLFRVNDAYTFDLSSYEGSDTNWATFFKISGPNTLEGVSIDVQNVVPAPGVLAVLGLAGLAGRRRRG
;
A
#
# COMPACT_ATOMS: atom_id res chain seq x y z
N MET A 1 59.66 -22.31 18.73
CA MET A 1 59.12 -22.21 17.35
C MET A 1 57.88 -23.10 17.24
N ARG A 2 56.79 -22.53 16.73
CA ARG A 2 55.46 -23.06 16.32
C ARG A 2 54.36 -22.16 16.93
N CYS A 3 54.07 -20.98 16.38
CA CYS A 3 53.27 -20.64 15.18
C CYS A 3 51.75 -20.86 15.32
N PHE A 4 51.02 -19.73 15.22
CA PHE A 4 49.62 -19.52 14.76
C PHE A 4 48.48 -20.10 15.64
N SER A 5 47.36 -19.42 15.93
CA SER A 5 46.66 -18.34 15.24
C SER A 5 45.84 -17.49 16.22
N VAL A 6 45.78 -16.18 15.94
CA VAL A 6 44.73 -15.26 16.40
C VAL A 6 43.48 -15.53 15.57
N ALA A 7 42.31 -15.68 16.21
CA ALA A 7 41.02 -15.64 15.54
C ALA A 7 40.08 -14.68 16.27
N LEU A 8 39.88 -13.55 15.61
CA LEU A 8 38.94 -12.47 15.88
C LEU A 8 37.51 -12.95 15.57
N VAL A 9 36.53 -12.66 16.44
CA VAL A 9 35.14 -12.48 15.98
C VAL A 9 34.54 -11.28 16.72
N THR A 10 34.49 -10.17 16.01
CA THR A 10 33.75 -8.97 16.39
C THR A 10 32.27 -9.24 16.11
N ALA A 11 31.46 -9.42 17.15
CA ALA A 11 30.00 -9.41 17.01
C ALA A 11 29.53 -7.95 16.88
N LEU A 12 29.58 -7.38 15.67
CA LEU A 12 28.74 -6.21 15.38
C LEU A 12 27.30 -6.72 15.30
N LEU A 13 26.54 -6.45 16.37
CA LEU A 13 25.09 -6.41 16.31
C LEU A 13 24.73 -5.30 15.30
N THR A 14 24.49 -5.69 14.05
CA THR A 14 23.65 -4.89 13.17
C THR A 14 22.24 -5.05 13.70
N SER A 15 21.84 -4.15 14.62
CA SER A 15 20.42 -3.83 14.77
C SER A 15 19.98 -3.31 13.40
N GLY A 16 19.45 -4.20 12.58
CA GLY A 16 18.76 -3.82 11.36
C GLY A 16 17.74 -2.75 11.74
N VAL A 17 17.76 -1.63 11.04
CA VAL A 17 16.62 -0.71 11.06
C VAL A 17 15.43 -1.57 10.64
N ALA A 18 14.50 -1.78 11.57
CA ALA A 18 13.25 -2.44 11.23
C ALA A 18 12.57 -1.53 10.19
N ASN A 19 12.48 -2.04 8.97
CA ASN A 19 11.67 -1.45 7.92
C ASN A 19 10.35 -2.20 7.92
N ALA A 20 9.30 -1.50 7.51
CA ALA A 20 8.10 -2.15 7.02
C ALA A 20 8.53 -3.11 5.87
N ASP A 21 7.83 -4.22 5.70
CA ASP A 21 8.28 -5.29 4.82
C ASP A 21 7.07 -6.00 4.22
N LEU A 22 7.01 -6.00 2.89
CA LEU A 22 6.03 -6.72 2.09
C LEU A 22 6.38 -8.21 2.09
N VAL A 23 5.52 -9.04 2.69
CA VAL A 23 5.82 -10.46 2.91
C VAL A 23 5.09 -11.35 1.91
N ASN A 24 5.85 -12.08 1.09
CA ASN A 24 5.33 -13.08 0.14
C ASN A 24 4.15 -12.56 -0.71
N PRO A 25 4.30 -11.45 -1.44
CA PRO A 25 3.19 -10.89 -2.22
C PRO A 25 2.75 -11.86 -3.32
N SER A 26 1.46 -11.88 -3.61
CA SER A 26 0.94 -12.47 -4.84
C SER A 26 1.40 -11.61 -6.02
N VAL A 27 2.11 -12.22 -6.96
CA VAL A 27 2.67 -11.56 -8.13
C VAL A 27 1.92 -12.04 -9.37
N PRO A 28 1.15 -11.18 -10.05
CA PRO A 28 0.47 -11.60 -11.27
C PRO A 28 1.48 -11.91 -12.37
N THR A 29 1.14 -12.86 -13.25
CA THR A 29 2.04 -13.31 -14.32
C THR A 29 2.33 -12.23 -15.36
N TRP A 30 1.50 -11.19 -15.43
CA TRP A 30 1.62 -10.07 -16.36
C TRP A 30 2.39 -8.87 -15.78
N ARG A 31 2.88 -8.95 -14.53
CA ARG A 31 3.72 -7.88 -13.95
C ARG A 31 4.96 -7.68 -14.82
N GLY A 32 5.17 -6.45 -15.27
CA GLY A 32 6.30 -6.08 -16.13
C GLY A 32 6.03 -6.20 -17.63
N ASP A 33 4.85 -6.70 -18.03
CA ASP A 33 4.39 -6.65 -19.41
C ASP A 33 4.08 -5.21 -19.84
N ALA A 34 4.02 -4.98 -21.15
CA ALA A 34 3.63 -3.68 -21.69
C ALA A 34 2.22 -3.29 -21.24
N GLY A 35 2.08 -2.07 -20.73
CA GLY A 35 0.81 -1.60 -20.16
C GLY A 35 0.54 -2.14 -18.76
N SER A 36 1.52 -2.70 -18.05
CA SER A 36 1.40 -2.95 -16.61
C SER A 36 2.06 -1.82 -15.80
N LEU A 37 1.48 -1.49 -14.65
CA LEU A 37 2.10 -0.64 -13.64
C LEU A 37 2.31 -1.43 -12.35
N TYR A 38 3.37 -1.07 -11.62
CA TYR A 38 3.69 -1.65 -10.32
C TYR A 38 4.16 -0.57 -9.36
N TYR A 39 3.57 -0.56 -8.15
CA TYR A 39 3.99 0.30 -7.06
C TYR A 39 4.10 -0.49 -5.76
N GLN A 40 5.07 -0.16 -4.93
CA GLN A 40 5.31 -0.82 -3.65
C GLN A 40 5.77 0.18 -2.57
N TRP A 41 5.27 -0.03 -1.36
CA TRP A 41 5.56 0.73 -0.15
C TRP A 41 5.98 -0.24 0.96
N ASP A 42 7.24 -0.16 1.37
CA ASP A 42 7.86 -0.90 2.47
C ASP A 42 8.30 0.05 3.60
N SER A 43 7.91 1.32 3.52
CA SER A 43 8.02 2.25 4.64
C SER A 43 7.07 3.42 4.43
N PHE A 44 6.69 4.05 5.54
CA PHE A 44 5.75 5.16 5.58
C PHE A 44 6.37 6.31 6.38
N SER A 45 6.23 7.53 5.85
CA SER A 45 6.64 8.77 6.51
C SER A 45 5.47 9.49 7.17
N GLU A 46 4.25 9.24 6.69
CA GLU A 46 3.03 9.94 7.10
C GLU A 46 1.99 8.93 7.62
N ALA A 47 1.64 9.03 8.90
CA ALA A 47 0.74 8.06 9.54
C ALA A 47 -0.76 8.35 9.31
N PHE A 48 -1.12 9.59 8.98
CA PHE A 48 -2.51 10.03 8.92
C PHE A 48 -2.73 11.14 7.89
N ALA A 49 -3.71 10.92 7.00
CA ALA A 49 -4.28 11.91 6.08
C ALA A 49 -3.26 12.71 5.24
N ALA A 50 -2.09 12.14 5.02
CA ALA A 50 -1.02 12.69 4.20
C ALA A 50 -0.40 11.57 3.34
N PRO A 51 0.14 11.90 2.16
CA PRO A 51 0.57 10.92 1.19
C PRO A 51 1.89 10.24 1.60
N ASN A 52 1.96 8.94 1.35
CA ASN A 52 3.21 8.17 1.30
C ASN A 52 3.50 7.79 -0.15
N PHE A 53 4.71 8.08 -0.62
CA PHE A 53 5.14 7.76 -1.98
C PHE A 53 5.82 6.39 -2.06
N PRO A 54 5.80 5.73 -3.23
CA PRO A 54 6.40 4.41 -3.42
C PRO A 54 7.87 4.39 -2.99
N THR A 55 8.29 3.30 -2.35
CA THR A 55 9.64 3.12 -1.80
C THR A 55 10.50 2.18 -2.62
N ALA A 56 9.89 1.41 -3.53
CA ALA A 56 10.59 0.51 -4.44
C ALA A 56 10.74 1.15 -5.84
N PRO A 57 11.87 0.93 -6.54
CA PRO A 57 12.02 1.36 -7.93
C PRO A 57 11.04 0.66 -8.89
N PRO A 58 10.60 1.34 -9.96
CA PRO A 58 10.93 2.73 -10.30
C PRO A 58 10.20 3.71 -9.37
N PHE A 59 10.93 4.71 -8.86
CA PHE A 59 10.36 5.77 -8.02
C PHE A 59 9.48 6.66 -8.88
N GLU A 60 8.20 6.32 -8.95
CA GLU A 60 7.20 7.04 -9.73
C GLU A 60 6.16 7.64 -8.79
N PHE A 61 5.93 8.95 -8.91
CA PHE A 61 4.95 9.68 -8.11
C PHE A 61 3.50 9.47 -8.58
N GLY A 62 3.29 8.54 -9.52
CA GLY A 62 1.99 8.22 -10.13
C GLY A 62 1.02 7.47 -9.20
N SER A 63 1.48 7.06 -8.01
CA SER A 63 0.62 6.46 -7.00
C SER A 63 1.03 6.88 -5.58
N GLN A 64 0.06 6.89 -4.65
CA GLN A 64 0.24 7.33 -3.26
C GLN A 64 -0.60 6.46 -2.31
N VAL A 65 -0.07 6.18 -1.12
CA VAL A 65 -0.78 5.48 -0.03
C VAL A 65 -1.12 6.45 1.10
N PHE A 66 -2.35 6.38 1.58
CA PHE A 66 -2.86 7.13 2.72
C PHE A 66 -3.43 6.19 3.76
N ASN A 67 -3.37 6.60 5.03
CA ASN A 67 -4.22 6.05 6.10
C ASN A 67 -5.13 7.15 6.64
N PHE A 68 -6.43 6.86 6.77
CA PHE A 68 -7.43 7.82 7.21
C PHE A 68 -7.97 7.55 8.63
N VAL A 69 -7.28 6.73 9.43
CA VAL A 69 -7.61 6.54 10.86
C VAL A 69 -6.78 7.49 11.72
N GLY A 70 -7.47 8.36 12.47
CA GLY A 70 -6.83 9.29 13.38
C GLY A 70 -6.18 8.61 14.58
N GLY A 71 -5.08 9.18 15.07
CA GLY A 71 -4.31 8.61 16.19
C GLY A 71 -3.25 7.58 15.78
N ALA A 72 -3.09 7.32 14.49
CA ALA A 72 -2.02 6.49 13.95
C ALA A 72 -0.63 7.15 14.10
N GLN A 73 0.42 6.32 14.14
CA GLN A 73 1.81 6.72 14.36
C GLN A 73 2.73 5.89 13.47
N ILE A 74 3.87 6.48 13.07
CA ILE A 74 4.93 5.71 12.43
C ILE A 74 5.72 4.96 13.50
N VAL A 75 5.84 3.65 13.35
CA VAL A 75 6.61 2.76 14.23
C VAL A 75 7.40 1.81 13.34
N ASP A 76 8.74 1.87 13.42
CA ASP A 76 9.64 0.98 12.66
C ASP A 76 9.35 0.98 11.15
N GLY A 77 9.05 2.16 10.60
CA GLY A 77 8.70 2.35 9.19
C GLY A 77 7.26 1.95 8.84
N GLY A 78 6.53 1.24 9.71
CA GLY A 78 5.12 0.89 9.54
C GLY A 78 4.16 1.96 10.08
N ILE A 79 2.88 1.86 9.73
CA ILE A 79 1.80 2.69 10.31
C ILE A 79 1.09 1.87 11.39
N TYR A 80 1.43 2.10 12.67
CA TYR A 80 0.65 1.58 13.78
C TYR A 80 -0.59 2.44 14.00
N SER A 81 -1.76 1.80 14.11
CA SER A 81 -3.02 2.49 14.39
C SER A 81 -3.86 1.71 15.40
N PRO A 82 -4.17 2.30 16.57
CA PRO A 82 -4.96 1.63 17.61
C PRO A 82 -6.44 1.49 17.22
N GLY A 83 -6.93 2.34 16.31
CA GLY A 83 -8.35 2.38 15.91
C GLY A 83 -8.69 1.54 14.67
N GLY A 84 -7.70 0.91 14.04
CA GLY A 84 -7.86 0.23 12.76
C GLY A 84 -7.01 0.86 11.66
N LEU A 85 -7.00 0.25 10.49
CA LEU A 85 -6.45 0.86 9.28
C LEU A 85 -7.58 1.22 8.34
N ASN A 86 -7.44 2.36 7.66
CA ASN A 86 -8.26 2.74 6.53
C ASN A 86 -7.30 3.18 5.43
N VAL A 87 -6.72 2.19 4.76
CA VAL A 87 -5.65 2.34 3.78
C VAL A 87 -6.26 2.59 2.41
N HIS A 88 -5.86 3.68 1.79
CA HIS A 88 -6.26 4.03 0.45
C HIS A 88 -5.01 4.09 -0.42
N VAL A 89 -4.99 3.34 -1.51
CA VAL A 89 -4.00 3.47 -2.58
C VAL A 89 -4.68 4.25 -3.69
N TYR A 90 -4.08 5.35 -4.13
CA TYR A 90 -4.55 6.13 -5.27
C TYR A 90 -3.51 6.07 -6.36
N GLY A 91 -3.93 6.04 -7.61
CA GLY A 91 -3.00 6.24 -8.73
C GLY A 91 -3.69 6.68 -10.00
N GLU A 92 -2.86 6.87 -11.02
CA GLU A 92 -3.25 7.36 -12.32
C GLU A 92 -2.98 6.34 -13.45
N GLY A 93 -3.58 6.60 -14.62
CA GLY A 93 -3.63 5.72 -15.78
C GLY A 93 -4.94 4.93 -15.81
N THR A 94 -5.54 4.71 -16.99
CA THR A 94 -6.83 4.01 -17.07
C THR A 94 -6.62 2.51 -16.89
N PRO A 95 -7.04 1.90 -15.76
CA PRO A 95 -6.98 0.45 -15.64
C PRO A 95 -8.09 -0.15 -16.50
N THR A 96 -7.78 -1.20 -17.28
CA THR A 96 -8.78 -1.76 -18.21
C THR A 96 -8.98 -3.27 -18.08
N SER A 97 -8.35 -3.90 -17.08
CA SER A 97 -8.44 -5.36 -16.94
C SER A 97 -8.39 -5.79 -15.48
N GLU A 98 -7.21 -5.80 -14.85
CA GLU A 98 -7.04 -6.43 -13.54
C GLU A 98 -6.20 -5.53 -12.63
N VAL A 99 -6.53 -5.55 -11.33
CA VAL A 99 -5.72 -4.94 -10.27
C VAL A 99 -5.45 -5.99 -9.20
N VAL A 100 -4.19 -6.12 -8.78
CA VAL A 100 -3.81 -6.99 -7.65
C VAL A 100 -3.25 -6.12 -6.53
N LEU A 101 -3.96 -6.05 -5.41
CA LEU A 101 -3.55 -5.36 -4.20
C LEU A 101 -2.98 -6.37 -3.20
N ASN A 102 -1.76 -6.17 -2.73
CA ASN A 102 -1.20 -6.87 -1.59
C ASN A 102 -1.09 -5.94 -0.39
N VAL A 103 -1.52 -6.41 0.78
CA VAL A 103 -1.40 -5.68 2.04
C VAL A 103 -0.77 -6.60 3.08
N THR A 104 0.43 -6.24 3.54
CA THR A 104 1.06 -6.84 4.71
C THR A 104 0.75 -6.01 5.94
N TYR A 105 0.21 -6.65 6.97
CA TYR A 105 -0.14 -6.00 8.21
C TYR A 105 -0.07 -6.96 9.39
N THR A 106 0.06 -6.39 10.59
CA THR A 106 0.08 -7.12 11.85
C THR A 106 -1.21 -6.84 12.62
N SER A 107 -1.88 -7.90 13.09
CA SER A 107 -3.21 -7.83 13.70
C SER A 107 -3.47 -8.93 14.72
N PHE A 108 -4.29 -8.64 15.74
CA PHE A 108 -4.86 -9.66 16.64
C PHE A 108 -6.04 -10.40 16.00
N ASP A 109 -6.77 -9.74 15.09
CA ASP A 109 -7.89 -10.30 14.35
C ASP A 109 -7.72 -9.93 12.87
N PRO A 110 -7.02 -10.76 12.08
CA PRO A 110 -6.74 -10.49 10.68
C PRO A 110 -7.98 -10.75 9.81
N SER A 111 -9.04 -9.98 10.04
CA SER A 111 -10.33 -10.06 9.35
C SER A 111 -10.69 -8.68 8.81
N PRO A 112 -10.25 -8.32 7.59
CA PRO A 112 -10.58 -7.04 6.97
C PRO A 112 -12.09 -6.84 6.87
N THR A 113 -12.54 -5.62 7.14
CA THR A 113 -13.96 -5.26 7.20
C THR A 113 -14.52 -4.77 5.87
N SER A 114 -13.67 -4.27 4.98
CA SER A 114 -14.04 -3.80 3.65
C SER A 114 -12.79 -3.71 2.78
N VAL A 115 -12.89 -4.24 1.56
CA VAL A 115 -11.84 -4.18 0.54
C VAL A 115 -12.50 -3.98 -0.82
N GLU A 116 -12.19 -2.86 -1.48
CA GLU A 116 -12.88 -2.40 -2.69
C GLU A 116 -11.87 -1.71 -3.63
N ALA A 117 -12.14 -1.74 -4.92
CA ALA A 117 -11.47 -0.88 -5.91
C ALA A 117 -12.46 0.18 -6.42
N PHE A 118 -11.92 1.27 -6.96
CA PHE A 118 -12.69 2.36 -7.55
C PHE A 118 -11.99 2.90 -8.78
N VAL A 119 -12.76 3.19 -9.82
CA VAL A 119 -12.29 3.90 -11.01
C VAL A 119 -13.22 5.08 -11.25
N GLY A 120 -12.66 6.28 -11.36
CA GLY A 120 -13.47 7.50 -11.48
C GLY A 120 -12.72 8.77 -11.11
N GLY A 121 -13.39 9.91 -11.26
CA GLY A 121 -12.82 11.19 -10.87
C GLY A 121 -12.67 11.31 -9.34
N PHE A 122 -11.59 11.94 -8.89
CA PHE A 122 -11.43 12.30 -7.47
C PHE A 122 -11.97 13.70 -7.22
N GLY A 123 -13.03 13.83 -6.42
CA GLY A 123 -13.52 15.12 -5.94
C GLY A 123 -15.03 15.18 -5.71
N PRO A 124 -15.52 16.29 -5.10
CA PRO A 124 -16.95 16.48 -4.89
C PRO A 124 -17.72 16.48 -6.22
N GLY A 125 -18.68 15.57 -6.36
CA GLY A 125 -19.51 15.43 -7.56
C GLY A 125 -18.83 14.72 -8.72
N ALA A 126 -17.63 14.17 -8.53
CA ALA A 126 -17.02 13.28 -9.49
C ALA A 126 -17.75 11.92 -9.52
N GLU A 127 -17.99 11.42 -10.72
CA GLU A 127 -18.56 10.09 -10.94
C GLU A 127 -17.47 9.02 -10.84
N GLY A 128 -17.89 7.79 -10.59
CA GLY A 128 -17.02 6.63 -10.62
C GLY A 128 -17.75 5.37 -10.22
N GLU A 129 -17.07 4.25 -10.39
CA GLU A 129 -17.59 2.92 -10.19
C GLU A 129 -16.76 2.19 -9.13
N TYR A 130 -17.44 1.49 -8.22
CA TYR A 130 -16.82 0.64 -7.21
C TYR A 130 -16.86 -0.80 -7.67
N PHE A 131 -15.78 -1.53 -7.40
CA PHE A 131 -15.61 -2.93 -7.75
C PHE A 131 -15.28 -3.72 -6.48
N ASP A 132 -16.07 -4.76 -6.22
CA ASP A 132 -15.70 -5.79 -5.26
C ASP A 132 -14.51 -6.60 -5.79
N TYR A 133 -13.71 -7.17 -4.90
CA TYR A 133 -12.66 -8.09 -5.33
C TYR A 133 -13.29 -9.36 -5.94
N ALA A 134 -12.76 -9.79 -7.08
CA ALA A 134 -13.15 -11.03 -7.74
C ALA A 134 -12.58 -12.26 -7.02
N SER A 135 -11.42 -12.12 -6.39
CA SER A 135 -10.81 -13.16 -5.56
C SER A 135 -9.90 -12.57 -4.48
N SER A 136 -9.64 -13.36 -3.44
CA SER A 136 -8.68 -13.02 -2.39
C SER A 136 -7.88 -14.24 -1.96
N GLU A 137 -6.65 -14.00 -1.52
CA GLU A 137 -5.72 -15.04 -1.08
C GLU A 137 -4.90 -14.54 0.12
N ARG A 138 -4.84 -15.32 1.19
CA ARG A 138 -3.87 -15.11 2.26
C ARG A 138 -2.56 -15.83 1.92
N THR A 139 -1.59 -15.10 1.38
CA THR A 139 -0.32 -15.68 0.94
C THR A 139 0.65 -15.93 2.10
N SER A 140 0.45 -15.26 3.24
CA SER A 140 1.25 -15.47 4.46
C SER A 140 0.44 -15.25 5.72
N SER A 141 0.66 -16.08 6.74
CA SER A 141 0.13 -15.90 8.09
C SER A 141 1.09 -16.49 9.10
N VAL A 142 1.73 -15.61 9.87
CA VAL A 142 2.75 -15.99 10.85
C VAL A 142 2.33 -15.49 12.23
N PHE A 143 2.23 -16.40 13.18
CA PHE A 143 2.04 -16.03 14.58
C PHE A 143 3.35 -15.44 15.13
N ILE A 144 3.28 -14.22 15.67
CA ILE A 144 4.46 -13.48 16.16
C ILE A 144 4.46 -13.26 17.69
N GLY A 145 3.50 -13.85 18.40
CA GLY A 145 3.42 -13.82 19.87
C GLY A 145 2.19 -13.07 20.39
N GLU A 146 1.80 -13.33 21.64
CA GLU A 146 0.73 -12.61 22.37
C GLU A 146 -0.67 -12.59 21.70
N GLY A 147 -0.93 -13.49 20.75
CA GLY A 147 -2.19 -13.49 19.97
C GLY A 147 -2.12 -12.68 18.68
N LEU A 148 -0.94 -12.13 18.36
CA LEU A 148 -0.69 -11.27 17.22
C LEU A 148 -0.19 -12.08 16.02
N PHE A 149 -0.71 -11.75 14.84
CA PHE A 149 -0.36 -12.38 13.57
C PHE A 149 0.16 -11.33 12.59
N ARG A 150 1.25 -11.64 11.91
CA ARG A 150 1.72 -10.93 10.73
C ARG A 150 1.14 -11.64 9.50
N VAL A 151 0.39 -10.92 8.68
CA VAL A 151 -0.39 -11.45 7.57
C VAL A 151 -0.09 -10.69 6.30
N ASN A 152 -0.05 -11.39 5.16
CA ASN A 152 -0.17 -10.76 3.86
C ASN A 152 -1.42 -11.32 3.16
N ASP A 153 -2.33 -10.42 2.83
CA ASP A 153 -3.52 -10.70 2.03
C ASP A 153 -3.38 -10.04 0.66
N ALA A 154 -3.71 -10.80 -0.38
CA ALA A 154 -3.80 -10.37 -1.76
C ALA A 154 -5.27 -10.33 -2.21
N TYR A 155 -5.64 -9.29 -2.94
CA TYR A 155 -6.99 -9.09 -3.49
C TYR A 155 -6.87 -8.80 -4.97
N THR A 156 -7.61 -9.56 -5.78
CA THR A 156 -7.65 -9.36 -7.23
C THR A 156 -9.00 -8.76 -7.60
N PHE A 157 -8.98 -7.66 -8.34
CA PHE A 157 -10.16 -6.99 -8.87
C PHE A 157 -10.23 -7.18 -10.37
N ASP A 158 -11.39 -7.55 -10.88
CA ASP A 158 -11.70 -7.58 -12.31
C ASP A 158 -12.39 -6.26 -12.67
N LEU A 159 -11.71 -5.46 -13.48
CA LEU A 159 -12.15 -4.16 -13.97
C LEU A 159 -12.52 -4.22 -15.46
N SER A 160 -12.59 -5.41 -16.07
CA SER A 160 -12.86 -5.57 -17.50
C SER A 160 -14.25 -5.09 -17.94
N SER A 161 -15.18 -4.93 -16.99
CA SER A 161 -16.51 -4.36 -17.25
C SER A 161 -16.55 -2.84 -17.23
N TYR A 162 -15.45 -2.16 -16.85
CA TYR A 162 -15.39 -0.70 -16.83
C TYR A 162 -15.34 -0.16 -18.27
N GLU A 163 -16.38 0.56 -18.69
CA GLU A 163 -16.49 1.15 -20.04
C GLU A 163 -16.13 2.65 -20.08
N GLY A 164 -15.77 3.25 -18.95
CA GLY A 164 -15.46 4.67 -18.86
C GLY A 164 -14.07 5.04 -19.37
N SER A 165 -13.74 6.34 -19.30
CA SER A 165 -12.45 6.89 -19.74
C SER A 165 -11.68 7.58 -18.62
N ASP A 166 -12.03 7.32 -17.36
CA ASP A 166 -11.32 7.91 -16.23
C ASP A 166 -9.90 7.35 -16.16
N THR A 167 -8.98 8.22 -15.77
CA THR A 167 -7.55 7.90 -15.65
C THR A 167 -7.14 7.76 -14.20
N ASN A 168 -8.10 7.67 -13.29
CA ASN A 168 -7.91 7.75 -11.85
C ASN A 168 -8.48 6.47 -11.25
N TRP A 169 -7.68 5.80 -10.42
CA TRP A 169 -8.09 4.59 -9.75
C TRP A 169 -7.66 4.60 -8.29
N ALA A 170 -8.40 3.87 -7.47
CA ALA A 170 -8.09 3.68 -6.07
C ALA A 170 -8.40 2.26 -5.61
N THR A 171 -7.72 1.83 -4.56
CA THR A 171 -8.12 0.65 -3.77
C THR A 171 -8.25 1.04 -2.32
N PHE A 172 -9.23 0.48 -1.63
CA PHE A 172 -9.54 0.74 -0.24
C PHE A 172 -9.39 -0.55 0.55
N PHE A 173 -8.70 -0.50 1.67
CA PHE A 173 -8.55 -1.61 2.61
C PHE A 173 -8.86 -1.11 4.02
N LYS A 174 -9.82 -1.74 4.68
CA LYS A 174 -10.23 -1.41 6.04
C LYS A 174 -10.14 -2.62 6.95
N ILE A 175 -9.61 -2.39 8.15
CA ILE A 175 -9.59 -3.38 9.23
C ILE A 175 -9.76 -2.64 10.56
N SER A 176 -10.50 -3.24 11.49
CA SER A 176 -10.79 -2.65 12.80
C SER A 176 -9.78 -3.07 13.86
N GLY A 177 -9.73 -2.31 14.96
CA GLY A 177 -8.90 -2.63 16.13
C GLY A 177 -7.41 -2.27 15.95
N PRO A 178 -6.55 -2.60 16.92
CA PRO A 178 -5.13 -2.27 16.84
C PRO A 178 -4.45 -3.07 15.73
N ASN A 179 -3.85 -2.36 14.77
CA ASN A 179 -3.14 -2.96 13.64
C ASN A 179 -1.89 -2.15 13.29
N THR A 180 -0.92 -2.79 12.66
CA THR A 180 0.22 -2.11 12.02
C THR A 180 0.22 -2.41 10.53
N LEU A 181 0.15 -1.39 9.68
CA LEU A 181 0.43 -1.53 8.25
C LEU A 181 1.94 -1.63 8.05
N GLU A 182 2.38 -2.68 7.38
CA GLU A 182 3.80 -2.97 7.19
C GLU A 182 4.20 -3.03 5.73
N GLY A 183 3.28 -3.22 4.80
CA GLY A 183 3.63 -3.25 3.39
C GLY A 183 2.41 -3.14 2.52
N VAL A 184 2.55 -2.43 1.41
CA VAL A 184 1.53 -2.40 0.35
C VAL A 184 2.24 -2.59 -0.98
N SER A 185 1.66 -3.39 -1.87
CA SER A 185 1.99 -3.29 -3.28
C SER A 185 0.74 -3.39 -4.12
N ILE A 186 0.80 -2.80 -5.30
CA ILE A 186 -0.29 -2.85 -6.27
C ILE A 186 0.26 -3.07 -7.67
N ASP A 187 -0.34 -4.02 -8.37
CA ASP A 187 -0.18 -4.21 -9.80
C ASP A 187 -1.44 -3.77 -10.51
N VAL A 188 -1.29 -3.10 -11.64
CA VAL A 188 -2.40 -2.64 -12.48
C VAL A 188 -2.15 -3.06 -13.92
N GLN A 189 -3.08 -3.81 -14.51
CA GLN A 189 -2.97 -4.34 -15.88
C GLN A 189 -3.64 -3.43 -16.92
N ASN A 190 -3.06 -3.41 -18.12
CA ASN A 190 -3.55 -2.73 -19.32
C ASN A 190 -3.81 -1.22 -19.09
N VAL A 191 -2.84 -0.57 -18.48
CA VAL A 191 -2.84 0.87 -18.23
C VAL A 191 -2.49 1.63 -19.50
N VAL A 192 -3.38 2.52 -19.90
CA VAL A 192 -3.08 3.57 -20.88
C VAL A 192 -2.53 4.78 -20.11
N PRO A 193 -1.25 5.17 -20.31
CA PRO A 193 -0.68 6.32 -19.60
C PRO A 193 -1.47 7.59 -19.91
N ALA A 194 -1.89 8.31 -18.88
CA ALA A 194 -2.56 9.59 -19.04
C ALA A 194 -1.58 10.62 -19.66
N PRO A 195 -1.96 11.37 -20.71
CA PRO A 195 -1.13 12.45 -21.22
C PRO A 195 -0.98 13.58 -20.19
N GLY A 196 0.15 13.63 -19.47
CA GLY A 196 0.69 14.86 -18.86
C GLY A 196 0.17 15.29 -17.48
N VAL A 197 -0.20 14.38 -16.58
CA VAL A 197 -0.65 14.74 -15.21
C VAL A 197 0.34 14.16 -14.19
N LEU A 198 1.10 15.03 -13.52
CA LEU A 198 2.06 14.65 -12.47
C LEU A 198 1.85 15.47 -11.18
N ALA A 199 0.69 16.12 -10.97
CA ALA A 199 0.65 17.24 -10.02
C ALA A 199 -0.59 17.47 -9.15
N VAL A 200 -1.71 16.72 -9.24
CA VAL A 200 -2.97 17.27 -8.72
C VAL A 200 -3.38 16.80 -7.31
N LEU A 201 -3.01 15.61 -6.85
CA LEU A 201 -3.59 15.09 -5.58
C LEU A 201 -2.94 15.60 -4.28
N GLY A 202 -1.79 16.28 -4.35
CA GLY A 202 -1.14 16.88 -3.17
C GLY A 202 -1.73 18.22 -2.69
N LEU A 203 -2.57 18.89 -3.51
CA LEU A 203 -3.03 20.25 -3.22
C LEU A 203 -4.36 20.33 -2.44
N ALA A 204 -5.14 19.25 -2.38
CA ALA A 204 -6.40 19.24 -1.65
C ALA A 204 -6.21 19.20 -0.11
N GLY A 205 -5.08 18.68 0.39
CA GLY A 205 -4.77 18.63 1.83
C GLY A 205 -4.15 19.90 2.42
N LEU A 206 -3.61 20.80 1.59
CA LEU A 206 -2.90 22.01 2.04
C LEU A 206 -3.77 23.28 2.05
N ALA A 207 -4.98 23.24 1.49
CA ALA A 207 -5.91 24.38 1.49
C ALA A 207 -6.67 24.57 2.82
N GLY A 208 -6.59 23.63 3.76
CA GLY A 208 -7.34 23.68 5.04
C GLY A 208 -6.72 24.56 6.14
N ARG A 209 -5.50 25.10 5.97
CA ARG A 209 -4.80 25.82 7.04
C ARG A 209 -4.41 27.26 6.68
N ARG A 210 -5.41 28.14 6.54
CA ARG A 210 -5.33 29.62 6.68
C ARG A 210 -6.76 30.16 6.57
N ARG A 211 -7.45 30.59 7.64
CA ARG A 211 -7.31 31.78 8.52
C ARG A 211 -8.63 31.77 9.35
N ARG A 212 -8.82 32.34 10.55
CA ARG A 212 -8.12 33.10 11.61
C ARG A 212 -9.19 33.21 12.74
N GLY A 213 -8.88 33.45 14.02
CA GLY A 213 -8.28 34.69 14.51
C GLY A 213 -9.32 35.81 14.45
#